data_AF-A0A430QHP7-F1
#
_entry.id   AF-A0A430QHP7-F1
#
_cell.length_a   1.000
_cell.length_b   1.000
_cell.length_c   1.000
_cell.angle_alpha   90.00
_cell.angle_beta   90.00
_cell.angle_gamma   90.00
#
_symmetry.space_group_name_H-M   'P 1'
#
loop_
_entity.id
_entity.type
_entity.pdbx_description
1 polymer ?
#
loop_
_entity_poly.entity_id
_entity_poly.type
_entity_poly.pdbx_seq_one_letter_code
_entity_poly.pdbx_strand_id
1 'polypeptide(L)'
;MGNTIAPRIENAEKTGVLQVSGLKLKKVPEQVKHLRNLRSLDLSNNKIENIDPWISVLKNLKVLNVENNKLKYFPAELYLLTKLESLNGNSNFLINFITPGAIVNLNELSCLRTVNLSHNCLTEFPVELCLKSIPINVIDLSNNQISIIPNAIASLQAIEINLNSNKISIISNGIAQCERLKVLRLEHNCLRLENFPTELLTNSQVSLICVDGNSFNMKDFYNLPGYSKVSYSRHYYLFNYSFHAHLLPYRVTSTFSLRYLTFVVYGTFYSNEEKSCLENIQKRRQFFLVKIKHNYYRYHTLSD
;
A
#
# COMPACT_ATOMS: atom_id res chain seq x y z
N MET A 1 11.37 37.99 -10.74
CA MET A 1 11.53 36.51 -10.62
C MET A 1 10.44 35.87 -11.46
N GLY A 2 10.68 35.81 -12.77
CA GLY A 2 9.66 35.55 -13.78
C GLY A 2 9.60 34.09 -14.20
N ASN A 3 8.40 33.55 -14.23
CA ASN A 3 7.93 32.53 -15.15
C ASN A 3 8.67 31.17 -15.21
N THR A 4 9.08 30.59 -14.08
CA THR A 4 9.63 29.21 -14.03
C THR A 4 8.60 28.12 -14.41
N ILE A 5 7.30 28.46 -14.40
CA ILE A 5 6.20 27.51 -14.63
C ILE A 5 5.83 27.42 -16.11
N ALA A 6 5.77 28.55 -16.85
CA ALA A 6 5.39 28.55 -18.26
C ALA A 6 6.13 27.54 -19.15
N PRO A 7 7.48 27.41 -19.12
CA PRO A 7 8.16 26.43 -19.95
C PRO A 7 7.82 24.98 -19.55
N ARG A 8 7.49 24.73 -18.27
CA ARG A 8 7.05 23.42 -17.80
C ARG A 8 5.65 23.09 -18.30
N ILE A 9 4.77 24.08 -18.37
CA ILE A 9 3.42 23.94 -18.94
C ILE A 9 3.50 23.64 -20.44
N GLU A 10 4.31 24.38 -21.20
CA GLU A 10 4.48 24.15 -22.64
C GLU A 10 5.05 22.74 -22.92
N ASN A 11 6.02 22.30 -22.12
CA ASN A 11 6.54 20.94 -22.22
C ASN A 11 5.48 19.88 -21.86
N ALA A 12 4.66 20.15 -20.84
CA ALA A 12 3.58 19.26 -20.43
C ALA A 12 2.47 19.14 -21.47
N GLU A 13 2.21 20.17 -22.29
CA GLU A 13 1.28 20.07 -23.43
C GLU A 13 1.75 19.03 -24.45
N LYS A 14 3.06 18.95 -24.69
CA LYS A 14 3.66 18.03 -25.67
C LYS A 14 3.81 16.61 -25.09
N THR A 15 4.22 16.50 -23.82
CA THR A 15 4.60 15.22 -23.19
C THR A 15 3.48 14.56 -22.39
N GLY A 16 2.49 15.33 -21.94
CA GLY A 16 1.48 14.88 -20.99
C GLY A 16 2.02 14.69 -19.56
N VAL A 17 3.21 15.20 -19.24
CA VAL A 17 3.82 15.10 -17.91
C VAL A 17 4.16 16.49 -17.40
N LEU A 18 3.63 16.87 -16.24
CA LEU A 18 3.92 18.14 -15.59
C LEU A 18 4.60 17.91 -14.25
N GLN A 19 5.85 18.37 -14.14
CA GLN A 19 6.65 18.31 -12.92
C GLN A 19 6.87 19.71 -12.36
N VAL A 20 6.15 20.05 -11.29
CA VAL A 20 6.22 21.35 -10.61
C VAL A 20 6.52 21.19 -9.12
N SER A 21 7.29 20.16 -8.76
CA SER A 21 7.69 19.93 -7.38
C SER A 21 8.67 20.98 -6.85
N GLY A 22 8.63 21.24 -5.55
CA GLY A 22 9.61 22.10 -4.87
C GLY A 22 9.51 23.60 -5.20
N LEU A 23 8.44 24.04 -5.87
CA LEU A 23 8.30 25.43 -6.35
C LEU A 23 7.63 26.38 -5.33
N LYS A 24 7.41 25.92 -4.09
CA LYS A 24 6.74 26.66 -3.01
C LYS A 24 5.34 27.17 -3.40
N LEU A 25 4.66 26.45 -4.29
CA LEU A 25 3.33 26.80 -4.78
C LEU A 25 2.32 26.75 -3.64
N LYS A 26 1.46 27.77 -3.52
CA LYS A 26 0.35 27.79 -2.57
C LYS A 26 -0.94 27.19 -3.12
N LYS A 27 -1.06 27.14 -4.45
CA LYS A 27 -2.19 26.61 -5.21
C LYS A 27 -1.68 25.95 -6.49
N VAL A 28 -2.47 25.05 -7.06
CA VAL A 28 -2.18 24.51 -8.39
C VAL A 28 -2.37 25.65 -9.41
N PRO A 29 -1.39 25.91 -10.31
CA PRO A 29 -1.53 26.97 -11.30
C PRO A 29 -2.74 26.73 -12.21
N GLU A 30 -3.56 27.75 -12.44
CA GLU A 30 -4.76 27.61 -13.27
C GLU A 30 -4.47 27.13 -14.68
N GLN A 31 -3.29 27.43 -15.23
CA GLN A 31 -2.87 27.00 -16.56
C GLN A 31 -2.91 25.47 -16.72
N VAL A 32 -2.74 24.72 -15.62
CA VAL A 32 -2.81 23.26 -15.61
C VAL A 32 -4.19 22.76 -16.06
N LYS A 33 -5.27 23.53 -15.84
CA LYS A 33 -6.64 23.17 -16.25
C LYS A 33 -6.78 22.98 -17.77
N HIS A 34 -5.89 23.59 -18.57
CA HIS A 34 -5.91 23.51 -20.02
C HIS A 34 -5.17 22.27 -20.57
N LEU A 35 -4.40 21.57 -19.73
CA LEU A 35 -3.60 20.41 -20.12
C LEU A 35 -4.45 19.12 -20.21
N ARG A 36 -5.42 19.07 -21.13
CA ARG A 36 -6.38 17.94 -21.24
C ARG A 36 -5.74 16.58 -21.54
N ASN A 37 -4.52 16.57 -22.07
CA ASN A 37 -3.75 15.37 -22.37
C ASN A 37 -2.82 14.93 -21.22
N LEU A 38 -2.86 15.62 -20.08
CA LEU A 38 -1.99 15.33 -18.95
C LEU A 38 -2.26 13.93 -18.38
N ARG A 39 -1.20 13.14 -18.26
CA ARG A 39 -1.18 11.77 -17.73
C ARG A 39 -0.49 11.70 -16.37
N SER A 40 0.47 12.56 -16.11
CA SER A 40 1.18 12.62 -14.84
C SER A 40 1.31 14.06 -14.36
N LEU A 41 0.90 14.29 -13.12
CA LEU A 41 0.97 15.58 -12.44
C LEU A 41 1.71 15.40 -11.11
N ASP A 42 2.91 16.00 -11.04
CA ASP A 42 3.72 16.04 -9.83
C ASP A 42 3.76 17.45 -9.25
N LEU A 43 3.07 17.60 -8.12
CA LEU A 43 2.93 18.79 -7.30
C LEU A 43 3.62 18.62 -5.94
N SER A 44 4.48 17.61 -5.78
CA SER A 44 5.10 17.29 -4.49
C SER A 44 5.97 18.42 -3.93
N ASN A 45 6.19 18.42 -2.61
CA ASN A 45 7.09 19.37 -1.94
C ASN A 45 6.73 20.85 -2.19
N ASN A 46 5.44 21.16 -2.17
CA ASN A 46 4.93 22.52 -2.31
C ASN A 46 4.23 22.96 -1.00
N LYS A 47 3.43 24.01 -1.07
CA LYS A 47 2.64 24.54 0.05
C LYS A 47 1.16 24.59 -0.32
N ILE A 48 0.70 23.65 -1.14
CA ILE A 48 -0.65 23.62 -1.68
C ILE A 48 -1.61 23.24 -0.56
N GLU A 49 -2.60 24.09 -0.32
CA GLU A 49 -3.57 23.89 0.77
C GLU A 49 -4.83 23.17 0.28
N ASN A 50 -5.18 23.32 -1.00
CA ASN A 50 -6.36 22.70 -1.60
C ASN A 50 -6.07 22.29 -3.05
N ILE A 51 -6.68 21.19 -3.48
CA ILE A 51 -6.82 20.84 -4.90
C ILE A 51 -8.21 21.30 -5.33
N ASP A 52 -8.26 22.10 -6.39
CA ASP A 52 -9.52 22.66 -6.87
C ASP A 52 -10.37 21.60 -7.62
N PRO A 53 -11.71 21.73 -7.62
CA PRO A 53 -12.64 20.85 -8.34
C PRO A 53 -12.34 20.63 -9.83
N TRP A 54 -11.71 21.60 -10.49
CA TRP A 54 -11.37 21.51 -11.90
C TRP A 54 -10.36 20.40 -12.21
N ILE A 55 -9.74 19.77 -11.21
CA ILE A 55 -8.87 18.59 -11.40
C ILE A 55 -9.58 17.50 -12.23
N SER A 56 -10.90 17.35 -12.09
CA SER A 56 -11.73 16.42 -12.87
C SER A 56 -11.69 16.62 -14.39
N VAL A 57 -11.29 17.80 -14.87
CA VAL A 57 -11.12 18.07 -16.31
C VAL A 57 -9.96 17.26 -16.89
N LEU A 58 -8.99 16.86 -16.06
CA LEU A 58 -7.83 16.07 -16.47
C LEU A 58 -8.17 14.58 -16.60
N LYS A 59 -9.13 14.24 -17.47
CA LYS A 59 -9.66 12.87 -17.67
C LYS A 59 -8.62 11.83 -18.11
N ASN A 60 -7.44 12.28 -18.56
CA ASN A 60 -6.33 11.41 -18.94
C ASN A 60 -5.30 11.18 -17.83
N LEU A 61 -5.50 11.78 -16.65
CA LEU A 61 -4.57 11.70 -15.54
C LEU A 61 -4.50 10.28 -14.99
N LYS A 62 -3.30 9.71 -14.97
CA LYS A 62 -2.97 8.39 -14.44
C LYS A 62 -2.26 8.47 -13.10
N VAL A 63 -1.42 9.50 -12.92
CA VAL A 63 -0.61 9.66 -11.71
C VAL A 63 -0.81 11.08 -11.18
N LEU A 64 -1.25 11.17 -9.92
CA LEU A 64 -1.32 12.42 -9.16
C LEU A 64 -0.43 12.30 -7.93
N ASN A 65 0.64 13.09 -7.90
CA ASN A 65 1.52 13.22 -6.74
C ASN A 65 1.35 14.61 -6.10
N VAL A 66 0.85 14.64 -4.88
CA VAL A 66 0.69 15.83 -4.03
C VAL A 66 1.37 15.64 -2.66
N GLU A 67 2.36 14.75 -2.59
CA GLU A 67 3.20 14.50 -1.42
C GLU A 67 3.75 15.79 -0.82
N ASN A 68 3.86 15.84 0.51
CA ASN A 68 4.52 16.94 1.23
C ASN A 68 3.95 18.31 0.84
N ASN A 69 2.65 18.46 1.07
CA ASN A 69 1.88 19.69 0.87
C ASN A 69 1.12 20.02 2.17
N LYS A 70 0.06 20.84 2.08
CA LYS A 70 -0.75 21.25 3.22
C LYS A 70 -2.23 20.91 3.06
N LEU A 71 -2.53 19.86 2.29
CA LEU A 71 -3.91 19.47 1.98
C LEU A 71 -4.64 19.03 3.24
N LYS A 72 -5.90 19.46 3.37
CA LYS A 72 -6.82 19.02 4.44
C LYS A 72 -7.86 18.00 3.97
N TYR A 73 -8.17 18.03 2.67
CA TYR A 73 -9.12 17.14 1.99
C TYR A 73 -8.81 17.12 0.49
N PHE A 74 -9.27 16.08 -0.20
CA PHE A 74 -9.41 16.10 -1.66
C PHE A 74 -10.81 16.58 -2.07
N PRO A 75 -10.95 17.21 -3.25
CA PRO A 75 -12.26 17.54 -3.81
C PRO A 75 -13.02 16.25 -4.21
N ALA A 76 -14.35 16.26 -4.14
CA ALA A 76 -15.17 15.10 -4.57
C ALA A 76 -15.04 14.83 -6.07
N GLU A 77 -14.61 15.82 -6.84
CA GLU A 77 -14.29 15.69 -8.26
C GLU A 77 -13.10 14.76 -8.53
N LEU A 78 -12.33 14.37 -7.51
CA LEU A 78 -11.27 13.37 -7.64
C LEU A 78 -11.78 12.02 -8.17
N TYR A 79 -13.01 11.62 -7.80
CA TYR A 79 -13.60 10.35 -8.26
C TYR A 79 -13.92 10.34 -9.77
N LEU A 80 -14.00 11.51 -10.39
CA LEU A 80 -14.27 11.66 -11.82
C LEU A 80 -13.03 11.39 -12.68
N LEU A 81 -11.88 11.11 -12.07
CA LEU A 81 -10.63 10.78 -12.76
C LEU A 81 -10.59 9.28 -13.12
N THR A 82 -11.38 8.90 -14.12
CA THR A 82 -11.59 7.49 -14.51
C THR A 82 -10.32 6.70 -14.85
N LYS A 83 -9.25 7.38 -15.25
CA LYS A 83 -7.95 6.78 -15.61
C LYS A 83 -6.89 6.89 -14.52
N LEU A 84 -7.21 7.43 -13.34
CA LEU A 84 -6.25 7.57 -12.25
C LEU A 84 -5.85 6.19 -11.74
N GLU A 85 -4.57 5.87 -11.83
CA GLU A 85 -3.97 4.59 -11.41
C GLU A 85 -3.24 4.74 -10.07
N SER A 86 -2.62 5.90 -9.83
CA SER A 86 -1.83 6.17 -8.64
C SER A 86 -2.13 7.54 -8.04
N LEU A 87 -2.47 7.54 -6.75
CA LEU A 87 -2.66 8.72 -5.93
C LEU A 87 -1.64 8.70 -4.78
N ASN A 88 -0.73 9.67 -4.78
CA ASN A 88 0.19 9.90 -3.67
C ASN A 88 -0.15 11.23 -2.97
N GLY A 89 -0.71 11.15 -1.77
CA GLY A 89 -1.05 12.27 -0.91
C GLY A 89 -0.45 12.15 0.49
N ASN A 90 0.67 11.41 0.64
CA ASN A 90 1.36 11.27 1.91
C ASN A 90 1.92 12.61 2.41
N SER A 91 2.23 12.68 3.71
CA SER A 91 2.85 13.84 4.34
C SER A 91 2.05 15.14 4.12
N ASN A 92 0.75 15.09 4.41
CA ASN A 92 -0.16 16.24 4.33
C ASN A 92 -0.87 16.42 5.70
N PHE A 93 -1.95 17.21 5.75
CA PHE A 93 -2.76 17.42 6.95
C PHE A 93 -4.20 16.93 6.74
N LEU A 94 -4.39 15.84 5.97
CA LEU A 94 -5.70 15.32 5.65
C LEU A 94 -6.41 14.87 6.93
N ILE A 95 -7.62 15.38 7.16
CA ILE A 95 -8.46 15.02 8.33
C ILE A 95 -9.52 13.98 7.91
N ASN A 96 -10.04 14.15 6.69
CA ASN A 96 -10.87 13.19 5.98
C ASN A 96 -10.31 13.04 4.56
N PHE A 97 -10.68 11.95 3.87
CA PHE A 97 -10.23 11.74 2.49
C PHE A 97 -10.79 12.79 1.53
N ILE A 98 -12.08 13.10 1.68
CA ILE A 98 -12.78 14.11 0.89
C ILE A 98 -13.43 15.17 1.75
N THR A 99 -13.80 16.29 1.12
CA THR A 99 -14.56 17.37 1.78
C THR A 99 -15.87 16.82 2.35
N PRO A 100 -16.13 16.99 3.66
CA PRO A 100 -17.38 16.52 4.27
C PRO A 100 -18.62 17.10 3.60
N GLY A 101 -19.66 16.28 3.43
CA GLY A 101 -20.93 16.70 2.82
C GLY A 101 -20.92 16.80 1.29
N ALA A 102 -19.80 16.48 0.64
CA ALA A 102 -19.75 16.46 -0.82
C ALA A 102 -20.53 15.25 -1.38
N ILE A 103 -21.34 15.49 -2.41
CA ILE A 103 -22.05 14.43 -3.13
C ILE A 103 -21.04 13.73 -4.03
N VAL A 104 -20.77 12.46 -3.75
CA VAL A 104 -19.78 11.70 -4.50
C VAL A 104 -20.47 10.80 -5.51
N ASN A 105 -20.15 11.00 -6.79
CA ASN A 105 -20.41 9.97 -7.80
C ASN A 105 -19.28 8.93 -7.75
N LEU A 106 -19.50 7.90 -6.94
CA LEU A 106 -18.51 6.89 -6.56
C LEU A 106 -18.17 5.88 -7.68
N ASN A 107 -18.86 5.93 -8.83
CA ASN A 107 -18.79 4.88 -9.85
C ASN A 107 -17.73 5.06 -10.94
N GLU A 108 -16.97 6.17 -10.93
CA GLU A 108 -16.07 6.49 -12.06
C GLU A 108 -14.61 6.06 -11.84
N LEU A 109 -14.16 5.91 -10.59
CA LEU A 109 -12.75 5.71 -10.25
C LEU A 109 -12.29 4.23 -10.41
N SER A 110 -12.40 3.69 -11.62
CA SER A 110 -12.18 2.25 -11.91
C SER A 110 -10.71 1.83 -12.10
N CYS A 111 -9.82 2.77 -12.41
CA CYS A 111 -8.43 2.47 -12.70
C CYS A 111 -7.50 2.56 -11.49
N LEU A 112 -7.99 2.96 -10.32
CA LEU A 112 -7.12 3.19 -9.16
C LEU A 112 -6.50 1.87 -8.68
N ARG A 113 -5.17 1.87 -8.52
CA ARG A 113 -4.39 0.71 -8.08
C ARG A 113 -3.59 0.98 -6.82
N THR A 114 -3.12 2.21 -6.65
CA THR A 114 -2.25 2.57 -5.53
C THR A 114 -2.71 3.86 -4.89
N VAL A 115 -2.89 3.83 -3.58
CA VAL A 115 -3.29 4.98 -2.77
C VAL A 115 -2.33 5.08 -1.59
N ASN A 116 -1.59 6.17 -1.50
CA ASN A 116 -0.74 6.47 -0.36
C ASN A 116 -1.22 7.75 0.31
N LEU A 117 -1.75 7.63 1.52
CA LEU A 117 -2.20 8.73 2.38
C LEU A 117 -1.51 8.64 3.75
N SER A 118 -0.34 7.99 3.80
CA SER A 118 0.44 7.87 5.03
C SER A 118 0.89 9.24 5.56
N HIS A 119 1.20 9.33 6.85
CA HIS A 119 1.67 10.56 7.49
C HIS A 119 0.69 11.74 7.28
N ASN A 120 -0.56 11.52 7.70
CA ASN A 120 -1.64 12.51 7.67
C ASN A 120 -2.33 12.56 9.05
N CYS A 121 -3.47 13.25 9.13
CA CYS A 121 -4.27 13.40 10.34
C CYS A 121 -5.63 12.69 10.24
N LEU A 122 -5.76 11.66 9.41
CA LEU A 122 -7.06 11.00 9.17
C LEU A 122 -7.57 10.39 10.47
N THR A 123 -8.76 10.81 10.92
CA THR A 123 -9.39 10.27 12.13
C THR A 123 -10.35 9.13 11.83
N GLU A 124 -10.86 9.09 10.60
CA GLU A 124 -11.81 8.08 10.12
C GLU A 124 -11.21 7.30 8.96
N PHE A 125 -11.61 6.03 8.85
CA PHE A 125 -11.25 5.22 7.69
C PHE A 125 -11.95 5.80 6.44
N PRO A 126 -11.25 5.93 5.29
CA PRO A 126 -11.85 6.44 4.06
C PRO A 126 -12.83 5.42 3.45
N VAL A 127 -14.06 5.42 3.95
CA VAL A 127 -15.14 4.51 3.53
C VAL A 127 -15.45 4.63 2.05
N GLU A 128 -15.12 5.77 1.44
CA GLU A 128 -15.34 6.04 0.04
C GLU A 128 -14.38 5.25 -0.87
N LEU A 129 -13.29 4.70 -0.34
CA LEU A 129 -12.45 3.72 -1.05
C LEU A 129 -13.03 2.30 -1.00
N CYS A 130 -14.00 2.03 -0.13
CA CYS A 130 -14.61 0.70 0.07
C CYS A 130 -15.69 0.39 -0.97
N LEU A 131 -15.30 0.34 -2.24
CA LEU A 131 -16.22 0.11 -3.36
C LEU A 131 -15.80 -1.11 -4.18
N LYS A 132 -16.79 -1.95 -4.54
CA LYS A 132 -16.56 -3.14 -5.36
C LYS A 132 -16.02 -2.84 -6.76
N SER A 133 -16.28 -1.64 -7.27
CA SER A 133 -15.86 -1.18 -8.60
C SER A 133 -14.40 -0.72 -8.67
N ILE A 134 -13.73 -0.55 -7.52
CA ILE A 134 -12.37 0.01 -7.46
C ILE A 134 -11.38 -1.08 -7.04
N PRO A 135 -10.69 -1.73 -8.00
CA PRO A 135 -9.75 -2.78 -7.69
C PRO A 135 -8.39 -2.19 -7.30
N ILE A 136 -8.25 -1.87 -6.01
CA ILE A 136 -6.99 -1.35 -5.45
C ILE A 136 -6.01 -2.51 -5.23
N ASN A 137 -4.72 -2.28 -5.42
CA ASN A 137 -3.68 -3.22 -5.05
C ASN A 137 -3.16 -2.88 -3.66
N VAL A 138 -2.72 -1.64 -3.45
CA VAL A 138 -2.09 -1.22 -2.20
C VAL A 138 -2.73 0.06 -1.69
N ILE A 139 -3.11 0.05 -0.42
CA ILE A 139 -3.54 1.23 0.32
C ILE A 139 -2.60 1.41 1.51
N ASP A 140 -1.92 2.56 1.57
CA ASP A 140 -1.14 2.96 2.73
C ASP A 140 -1.85 4.11 3.47
N LEU A 141 -2.31 3.80 4.68
CA LEU A 141 -2.94 4.70 5.65
C LEU A 141 -2.11 4.78 6.93
N SER A 142 -0.85 4.34 6.91
CA SER A 142 0.00 4.33 8.10
C SER A 142 0.29 5.73 8.63
N ASN A 143 0.60 5.85 9.92
CA ASN A 143 0.90 7.14 10.55
C ASN A 143 -0.26 8.15 10.39
N ASN A 144 -1.45 7.72 10.78
CA ASN A 144 -2.67 8.54 10.84
C ASN A 144 -3.26 8.45 12.26
N GLN A 145 -4.51 8.87 12.43
CA GLN A 145 -5.22 8.88 13.72
C GLN A 145 -6.51 8.04 13.67
N ILE A 146 -6.58 7.06 12.77
CA ILE A 146 -7.77 6.25 12.54
C ILE A 146 -8.02 5.38 13.78
N SER A 147 -9.26 5.38 14.28
CA SER A 147 -9.64 4.68 15.51
C SER A 147 -10.46 3.40 15.27
N ILE A 148 -11.16 3.33 14.15
CA ILE A 148 -12.12 2.26 13.84
C ILE A 148 -11.95 1.83 12.38
N ILE A 149 -11.93 0.52 12.14
CA ILE A 149 -12.17 -0.04 10.79
C ILE A 149 -13.68 -0.34 10.68
N PRO A 150 -14.41 0.39 9.82
CA PRO A 150 -15.87 0.32 9.75
C PRO A 150 -16.35 -0.91 8.97
N ASN A 151 -17.63 -1.29 9.13
CA ASN A 151 -18.21 -2.42 8.40
C ASN A 151 -18.22 -2.23 6.86
N ALA A 152 -18.17 -0.98 6.39
CA ALA A 152 -18.05 -0.65 4.97
C ALA A 152 -16.83 -1.31 4.32
N ILE A 153 -15.79 -1.64 5.09
CA ILE A 153 -14.60 -2.36 4.63
C ILE A 153 -14.92 -3.67 3.90
N ALA A 154 -16.07 -4.31 4.19
CA ALA A 154 -16.49 -5.55 3.52
C ALA A 154 -16.54 -5.45 1.99
N SER A 155 -16.80 -4.25 1.45
CA SER A 155 -16.84 -4.02 0.00
C SER A 155 -15.49 -3.65 -0.61
N LEU A 156 -14.44 -3.51 0.21
CA LEU A 156 -13.13 -3.07 -0.25
C LEU A 156 -12.43 -4.15 -1.08
N GLN A 157 -12.00 -3.77 -2.28
CA GLN A 157 -11.30 -4.65 -3.21
C GLN A 157 -9.80 -4.34 -3.22
N ALA A 158 -9.14 -4.39 -2.06
CA ALA A 158 -7.69 -4.14 -1.90
C ALA A 158 -6.91 -5.45 -1.72
N ILE A 159 -5.63 -5.51 -2.15
CA ILE A 159 -4.75 -6.67 -1.90
C ILE A 159 -3.98 -6.49 -0.59
N GLU A 160 -3.44 -5.29 -0.37
CA GLU A 160 -2.67 -4.92 0.82
C GLU A 160 -3.21 -3.62 1.41
N ILE A 161 -3.39 -3.64 2.73
CA ILE A 161 -3.75 -2.46 3.52
C ILE A 161 -2.71 -2.29 4.62
N ASN A 162 -2.05 -1.15 4.63
CA ASN A 162 -1.15 -0.73 5.69
C ASN A 162 -1.85 0.30 6.60
N LEU A 163 -2.11 -0.08 7.84
CA LEU A 163 -2.71 0.76 8.88
C LEU A 163 -1.79 0.90 10.10
N ASN A 164 -0.49 0.65 9.92
CA ASN A 164 0.50 0.76 10.99
C ASN A 164 0.49 2.16 11.63
N SER A 165 0.83 2.24 12.92
CA SER A 165 0.95 3.52 13.64
C SER A 165 -0.33 4.37 13.52
N ASN A 166 -1.46 3.78 13.89
CA ASN A 166 -2.76 4.46 14.01
C ASN A 166 -3.29 4.31 15.45
N LYS A 167 -4.55 4.66 15.69
CA LYS A 167 -5.21 4.56 17.00
C LYS A 167 -6.31 3.49 16.99
N ILE A 168 -6.19 2.48 16.12
CA ILE A 168 -7.27 1.53 15.87
C ILE A 168 -7.50 0.69 17.11
N SER A 169 -8.72 0.72 17.61
CA SER A 169 -9.16 -0.05 18.78
C SER A 169 -10.26 -1.05 18.45
N ILE A 170 -11.00 -0.80 17.36
CA ILE A 170 -12.13 -1.62 16.91
C ILE A 170 -11.94 -1.98 15.44
N ILE A 171 -12.09 -3.27 15.13
CA ILE A 171 -12.13 -3.78 13.76
C ILE A 171 -13.47 -4.46 13.54
N SER A 172 -14.24 -4.00 12.56
CA SER A 172 -15.50 -4.64 12.19
C SER A 172 -15.27 -6.02 11.55
N ASN A 173 -16.15 -6.99 11.83
CA ASN A 173 -16.13 -8.33 11.22
C ASN A 173 -16.20 -8.30 9.68
N GLY A 174 -16.72 -7.21 9.09
CA GLY A 174 -16.73 -7.01 7.64
C GLY A 174 -15.36 -7.17 6.98
N ILE A 175 -14.25 -7.00 7.71
CA ILE A 175 -12.91 -7.20 7.16
C ILE A 175 -12.65 -8.66 6.70
N ALA A 176 -13.35 -9.63 7.28
CA ALA A 176 -13.25 -11.03 6.86
C ALA A 176 -13.87 -11.27 5.47
N GLN A 177 -14.80 -10.41 5.04
CA GLN A 177 -15.52 -10.51 3.76
C GLN A 177 -14.74 -9.90 2.59
N CYS A 178 -13.58 -9.27 2.83
CA CYS A 178 -12.75 -8.69 1.80
C CYS A 178 -12.18 -9.78 0.87
N GLU A 179 -12.76 -9.94 -0.32
CA GLU A 179 -12.44 -11.04 -1.26
C GLU A 179 -10.99 -11.03 -1.78
N ARG A 180 -10.38 -9.84 -1.90
CA ARG A 180 -9.03 -9.67 -2.47
C ARG A 180 -7.94 -9.45 -1.42
N LEU A 181 -8.31 -9.22 -0.14
CA LEU A 181 -7.36 -8.80 0.89
C LEU A 181 -6.47 -9.98 1.31
N LYS A 182 -5.16 -9.81 1.09
CA LYS A 182 -4.14 -10.82 1.40
C LYS A 182 -3.21 -10.37 2.51
N VAL A 183 -2.94 -9.07 2.61
CA VAL A 183 -1.99 -8.50 3.56
C VAL A 183 -2.67 -7.39 4.35
N LEU A 184 -2.65 -7.51 5.67
CA LEU A 184 -3.18 -6.52 6.59
C LEU A 184 -2.14 -6.18 7.66
N ARG A 185 -1.69 -4.93 7.67
CA ARG A 185 -0.72 -4.43 8.65
C ARG A 185 -1.42 -3.50 9.64
N LEU A 186 -1.33 -3.83 10.91
CA LEU A 186 -1.99 -3.19 12.05
C LEU A 186 -1.01 -2.98 13.20
N GLU A 187 0.29 -2.92 12.91
CA GLU A 187 1.33 -2.74 13.92
C GLU A 187 1.18 -1.38 14.61
N HIS A 188 1.57 -1.29 15.88
CA HIS A 188 1.51 -0.05 16.65
C HIS A 188 0.12 0.62 16.63
N ASN A 189 -0.90 -0.13 17.07
CA ASN A 189 -2.28 0.34 17.23
C ASN A 189 -2.76 0.11 18.68
N CYS A 190 -4.05 0.33 18.94
CA CYS A 190 -4.66 0.20 20.26
C CYS A 190 -5.60 -1.01 20.36
N LEU A 191 -5.37 -2.06 19.57
CA LEU A 191 -6.23 -3.23 19.55
C LEU A 191 -6.15 -4.00 20.86
N ARG A 192 -7.30 -4.53 21.30
CA ARG A 192 -7.42 -5.47 22.41
C ARG A 192 -7.88 -6.82 21.88
N LEU A 193 -7.42 -7.88 22.53
CA LEU A 193 -7.72 -9.26 22.11
C LEU A 193 -9.22 -9.57 22.11
N GLU A 194 -9.96 -9.03 23.10
CA GLU A 194 -11.42 -9.18 23.26
C GLU A 194 -12.24 -8.67 22.07
N ASN A 195 -11.74 -7.65 21.37
CA ASN A 195 -12.41 -7.00 20.24
C ASN A 195 -11.81 -7.41 18.89
N PHE A 196 -10.90 -8.40 18.88
CA PHE A 196 -10.27 -8.85 17.65
C PHE A 196 -11.20 -9.82 16.91
N PRO A 197 -11.55 -9.56 15.63
CA PRO A 197 -12.49 -10.41 14.90
C PRO A 197 -11.84 -11.75 14.56
N THR A 198 -12.21 -12.83 15.24
CA THR A 198 -11.66 -14.18 14.97
C THR A 198 -12.00 -14.68 13.57
N GLU A 199 -13.10 -14.22 12.98
CA GLU A 199 -13.48 -14.47 11.59
C GLU A 199 -12.42 -14.00 10.58
N LEU A 200 -11.63 -12.96 10.92
CA LEU A 200 -10.50 -12.52 10.12
C LEU A 200 -9.41 -13.60 10.03
N LEU A 201 -9.27 -14.46 11.04
CA LEU A 201 -8.26 -15.51 11.05
C LEU A 201 -8.78 -16.81 10.44
N THR A 202 -10.07 -17.11 10.61
CA THR A 202 -10.67 -18.38 10.16
C THR A 202 -11.22 -18.29 8.74
N ASN A 203 -12.04 -17.27 8.46
CA ASN A 203 -12.92 -17.21 7.30
C ASN A 203 -12.45 -16.25 6.20
N SER A 204 -11.37 -15.49 6.43
CA SER A 204 -10.85 -14.54 5.45
C SER A 204 -9.84 -15.17 4.47
N GLN A 205 -9.52 -14.40 3.42
CA GLN A 205 -8.43 -14.66 2.47
C GLN A 205 -7.09 -14.05 2.92
N VAL A 206 -7.04 -13.45 4.12
CA VAL A 206 -5.84 -12.81 4.65
C VAL A 206 -4.78 -13.86 4.95
N SER A 207 -3.63 -13.63 4.36
CA SER A 207 -2.47 -14.53 4.37
C SER A 207 -1.31 -13.97 5.18
N LEU A 208 -1.25 -12.66 5.37
CA LEU A 208 -0.27 -12.01 6.22
C LEU A 208 -0.99 -10.99 7.09
N ILE A 209 -0.86 -11.17 8.40
CA ILE A 209 -1.29 -10.18 9.38
C ILE A 209 -0.11 -9.77 10.25
N CYS A 210 0.10 -8.46 10.37
CA CYS A 210 1.08 -7.89 11.29
C CYS A 210 0.33 -7.10 12.35
N VAL A 211 0.45 -7.47 13.62
CA VAL A 211 -0.27 -6.87 14.75
C VAL A 211 0.66 -6.50 15.90
N ASP A 212 1.96 -6.48 15.64
CA ASP A 212 2.98 -6.24 16.66
C ASP A 212 2.82 -4.83 17.26
N GLY A 213 3.03 -4.67 18.57
CA GLY A 213 2.89 -3.37 19.23
C GLY A 213 1.45 -2.91 19.51
N ASN A 214 0.49 -3.84 19.63
CA ASN A 214 -0.86 -3.57 20.13
C ASN A 214 -0.99 -3.83 21.65
N SER A 215 -2.15 -3.50 22.23
CA SER A 215 -2.45 -3.64 23.66
C SER A 215 -2.82 -5.07 24.07
N PHE A 216 -2.07 -6.07 23.60
CA PHE A 216 -2.20 -7.46 24.03
C PHE A 216 -0.85 -8.19 23.94
N ASN A 217 -0.72 -9.29 24.68
CA ASN A 217 0.46 -10.14 24.61
C ASN A 217 0.40 -11.01 23.35
N MET A 218 1.49 -11.06 22.60
CA MET A 218 1.57 -11.88 21.38
C MET A 218 1.35 -13.37 21.64
N LYS A 219 1.71 -13.88 22.82
CA LYS A 219 1.44 -15.28 23.20
C LYS A 219 -0.05 -15.60 23.19
N ASP A 220 -0.88 -14.70 23.70
CA ASP A 220 -2.33 -14.88 23.74
C ASP A 220 -2.93 -14.74 22.33
N PHE A 221 -2.36 -13.86 21.51
CA PHE A 221 -2.75 -13.72 20.11
C PHE A 221 -2.46 -14.98 19.29
N TYR A 222 -1.31 -15.64 19.51
CA TYR A 222 -0.97 -16.89 18.83
C TYR A 222 -1.92 -18.05 19.16
N ASN A 223 -2.55 -17.99 20.34
CA ASN A 223 -3.54 -18.98 20.77
C ASN A 223 -4.94 -18.74 20.18
N LEU A 224 -5.15 -17.64 19.44
CA LEU A 224 -6.44 -17.38 18.81
C LEU A 224 -6.79 -18.45 17.76
N PRO A 225 -8.08 -18.83 17.67
CA PRO A 225 -8.53 -19.78 16.67
C PRO A 225 -8.29 -19.23 15.27
N GLY A 226 -7.67 -20.04 14.40
CA GLY A 226 -7.36 -19.67 13.02
C GLY A 226 -6.01 -18.98 12.81
N TYR A 227 -5.29 -18.58 13.88
CA TYR A 227 -3.99 -17.92 13.73
C TYR A 227 -2.96 -18.78 12.96
N SER A 228 -2.97 -20.09 13.18
CA SER A 228 -2.08 -21.04 12.50
C SER A 228 -2.15 -20.89 10.97
N LYS A 229 -3.34 -20.77 10.38
CA LYS A 229 -3.56 -20.58 8.93
C LYS A 229 -2.84 -19.33 8.38
N VAL A 230 -2.93 -18.22 9.11
CA VAL A 230 -2.29 -16.96 8.74
C VAL A 230 -0.79 -17.00 9.01
N SER A 231 -0.34 -17.70 10.05
CA SER A 231 1.09 -17.83 10.39
C SER A 231 1.89 -18.63 9.35
N TYR A 232 1.35 -19.73 8.81
CA TYR A 232 1.99 -20.50 7.73
C TYR A 232 2.17 -19.62 6.48
N SER A 233 1.15 -18.84 6.19
CA SER A 233 1.15 -17.91 5.07
C SER A 233 2.15 -16.76 5.30
N ARG A 234 2.25 -16.20 6.53
CA ARG A 234 3.25 -15.18 6.90
C ARG A 234 4.68 -15.62 6.57
N HIS A 235 5.06 -16.86 6.91
CA HIS A 235 6.40 -17.39 6.59
C HIS A 235 6.65 -17.51 5.08
N TYR A 236 5.66 -17.96 4.31
CA TYR A 236 5.76 -18.06 2.86
C TYR A 236 5.86 -16.68 2.18
N TYR A 237 5.10 -15.70 2.66
CA TYR A 237 5.14 -14.33 2.14
C TYR A 237 6.46 -13.62 2.47
N LEU A 238 6.93 -13.68 3.73
CA LEU A 238 8.23 -13.09 4.11
C LEU A 238 9.39 -13.70 3.32
N PHE A 239 9.34 -15.01 3.04
CA PHE A 239 10.33 -15.70 2.21
C PHE A 239 10.35 -15.17 0.76
N ASN A 240 9.19 -14.93 0.15
CA ASN A 240 9.11 -14.41 -1.22
C ASN A 240 9.39 -12.90 -1.32
N TYR A 241 8.95 -12.10 -0.34
CA TYR A 241 9.21 -10.65 -0.30
C TYR A 241 10.69 -10.34 -0.07
N SER A 242 11.38 -11.12 0.78
CA SER A 242 12.84 -11.00 0.96
C SER A 242 13.61 -11.32 -0.33
N PHE A 243 13.05 -12.17 -1.19
CA PHE A 243 13.63 -12.50 -2.49
C PHE A 243 13.41 -11.36 -3.51
N HIS A 244 12.25 -10.68 -3.48
CA HIS A 244 11.95 -9.55 -4.37
C HIS A 244 12.66 -8.25 -3.97
N ALA A 245 12.82 -7.98 -2.66
CA ALA A 245 13.55 -6.80 -2.18
C ALA A 245 15.05 -6.82 -2.56
N HIS A 246 15.63 -8.01 -2.80
CA HIS A 246 17.00 -8.17 -3.28
C HIS A 246 17.17 -8.11 -4.81
N LEU A 247 16.11 -7.82 -5.57
CA LEU A 247 16.14 -7.73 -7.05
C LEU A 247 15.90 -6.31 -7.59
N LEU A 248 16.14 -5.25 -6.80
CA LEU A 248 16.39 -3.92 -7.36
C LEU A 248 17.80 -3.87 -7.97
N PRO A 249 18.04 -3.17 -9.10
CA PRO A 249 19.23 -3.33 -9.91
C PRO A 249 20.41 -2.55 -9.31
N TYR A 250 20.96 -3.02 -8.19
CA TYR A 250 22.33 -2.68 -7.86
C TYR A 250 23.23 -3.61 -8.68
N ARG A 251 24.02 -2.99 -9.57
CA ARG A 251 25.11 -3.65 -10.30
C ARG A 251 25.88 -4.54 -9.33
N VAL A 252 25.75 -5.85 -9.52
CA VAL A 252 26.52 -6.84 -8.78
C VAL A 252 27.95 -6.78 -9.32
N THR A 253 28.78 -5.93 -8.73
CA THR A 253 30.22 -6.16 -8.79
C THR A 253 30.53 -7.33 -7.87
N SER A 254 31.14 -8.35 -8.47
CA SER A 254 31.59 -9.60 -7.87
C SER A 254 32.24 -9.41 -6.50
N THR A 255 31.98 -10.37 -5.61
CA THR A 255 32.46 -10.55 -4.22
C THR A 255 31.60 -9.94 -3.12
N PHE A 256 30.37 -10.45 -2.96
CA PHE A 256 29.71 -10.42 -1.65
C PHE A 256 29.67 -11.84 -1.08
N SER A 257 30.43 -12.04 0.00
CA SER A 257 30.61 -13.34 0.64
C SER A 257 29.31 -13.83 1.29
N LEU A 258 29.04 -15.13 1.15
CA LEU A 258 27.87 -15.86 1.68
C LEU A 258 27.73 -15.87 3.23
N ARG A 259 28.54 -15.11 3.98
CA ARG A 259 28.56 -15.14 5.45
C ARG A 259 27.56 -14.20 6.13
N TYR A 260 26.94 -13.26 5.42
CA TYR A 260 25.98 -12.32 6.02
C TYR A 260 24.51 -12.77 5.96
N LEU A 261 24.19 -13.84 5.23
CA LEU A 261 22.80 -14.32 5.12
C LEU A 261 22.36 -15.21 6.30
N THR A 262 23.24 -15.48 7.26
CA THR A 262 23.00 -16.44 8.35
C THR A 262 22.55 -15.81 9.68
N PHE A 263 22.55 -14.47 9.81
CA PHE A 263 22.42 -13.82 11.12
C PHE A 263 21.06 -13.22 11.47
N VAL A 264 20.05 -13.24 10.59
CA VAL A 264 18.75 -12.59 10.89
C VAL A 264 17.66 -13.56 11.36
N VAL A 265 17.94 -14.88 11.45
CA VAL A 265 16.89 -15.89 11.75
C VAL A 265 16.98 -16.46 13.17
N TYR A 266 17.95 -16.07 14.00
CA TYR A 266 18.17 -16.67 15.32
C TYR A 266 17.61 -15.86 16.51
N GLY A 267 16.46 -15.21 16.34
CA GLY A 267 15.92 -14.30 17.33
C GLY A 267 14.43 -14.47 17.61
N THR A 268 13.97 -15.66 18.00
CA THR A 268 12.91 -15.89 19.01
C THR A 268 12.64 -17.40 19.14
N PHE A 269 12.30 -17.83 20.35
CA PHE A 269 12.24 -19.24 20.81
C PHE A 269 11.35 -20.13 19.95
N TYR A 270 11.91 -21.19 19.37
CA TYR A 270 11.19 -22.22 18.62
C TYR A 270 10.79 -23.38 19.53
N SER A 271 9.53 -23.81 19.43
CA SER A 271 9.04 -25.08 19.95
C SER A 271 9.57 -26.25 19.10
N ASN A 272 9.71 -27.44 19.70
CA ASN A 272 10.34 -28.60 19.02
C ASN A 272 9.59 -29.10 17.77
N GLU A 273 8.29 -28.79 17.64
CA GLU A 273 7.50 -29.12 16.44
C GLU A 273 7.89 -28.25 15.22
N GLU A 274 8.39 -27.04 15.45
CA GLU A 274 8.78 -26.09 14.40
C GLU A 274 10.13 -26.44 13.75
N LYS A 275 11.00 -27.19 14.45
CA LYS A 275 12.26 -27.72 13.88
C LYS A 275 11.99 -28.78 12.80
N SER A 276 11.03 -29.68 13.01
CA SER A 276 10.66 -30.71 12.04
C SER A 276 10.09 -30.11 10.75
N CYS A 277 9.37 -28.99 10.87
CA CYS A 277 8.81 -28.27 9.73
C CYS A 277 9.91 -27.56 8.92
N LEU A 278 10.89 -26.93 9.59
CA LEU A 278 12.08 -26.33 8.96
C LEU A 278 12.97 -27.37 8.26
N GLU A 279 13.16 -28.56 8.84
CA GLU A 279 13.91 -29.65 8.20
C GLU A 279 13.22 -30.18 6.94
N ASN A 280 11.88 -30.31 6.96
CA ASN A 280 11.12 -30.70 5.77
C ASN A 280 11.16 -29.64 4.66
N ILE A 281 11.20 -28.35 5.03
CA ILE A 281 11.38 -27.24 4.08
C ILE A 281 12.82 -27.23 3.52
N GLN A 282 13.84 -27.54 4.33
CA GLN A 282 15.22 -27.68 3.87
C GLN A 282 15.42 -28.88 2.91
N LYS A 283 14.77 -30.02 3.17
CA LYS A 283 14.75 -31.17 2.25
C LYS A 283 14.08 -30.82 0.91
N ARG A 284 12.98 -30.05 0.93
CA ARG A 284 12.34 -29.54 -0.29
C ARG A 284 13.19 -28.49 -1.01
N ARG A 285 13.98 -27.69 -0.29
CA ARG A 285 15.00 -26.75 -0.82
C ARG A 285 16.08 -27.45 -1.64
N GLN A 286 16.60 -28.59 -1.19
CA GLN A 286 17.56 -29.38 -1.98
C GLN A 286 16.91 -29.91 -3.27
N PHE A 287 15.68 -30.39 -3.21
CA PHE A 287 14.94 -30.85 -4.40
C PHE A 287 14.70 -29.73 -5.42
N PHE A 288 14.39 -28.51 -4.97
CA PHE A 288 14.10 -27.38 -5.86
C PHE A 288 15.38 -26.78 -6.48
N LEU A 289 16.47 -26.69 -5.71
CA LEU A 289 17.78 -26.25 -6.23
C LEU A 289 18.38 -27.25 -7.23
N VAL A 290 18.15 -28.56 -7.04
CA VAL A 290 18.56 -29.60 -8.00
C VAL A 290 17.77 -29.48 -9.31
N LYS A 291 16.45 -29.19 -9.27
CA LYS A 291 15.63 -28.97 -10.47
C LYS A 291 16.01 -27.71 -11.24
N ILE A 292 16.37 -26.63 -10.56
CA ILE A 292 16.83 -25.38 -11.21
C ILE A 292 18.20 -25.57 -11.86
N LYS A 293 19.14 -26.28 -11.21
CA LYS A 293 20.41 -26.66 -11.84
C LYS A 293 20.19 -27.55 -13.07
N HIS A 294 19.31 -28.55 -13.00
CA HIS A 294 19.06 -29.44 -14.13
C HIS A 294 18.44 -28.73 -15.34
N ASN A 295 17.59 -27.71 -15.13
CA ASN A 295 17.05 -26.91 -16.23
C ASN A 295 18.07 -25.90 -16.77
N TYR A 296 18.95 -25.33 -15.94
CA TYR A 296 19.98 -24.41 -16.41
C TYR A 296 21.03 -25.09 -17.32
N TYR A 297 21.39 -26.35 -17.04
CA TYR A 297 22.29 -27.12 -17.90
C TYR A 297 21.63 -27.63 -19.19
N ARG A 298 20.31 -27.83 -19.22
CA ARG A 298 19.59 -28.27 -20.44
C ARG A 298 19.41 -27.17 -21.49
N TYR A 299 19.40 -25.90 -21.08
CA TYR A 299 19.26 -24.76 -21.99
C TYR A 299 20.60 -24.23 -22.53
N HIS A 300 21.75 -24.72 -22.01
CA HIS A 300 23.09 -24.27 -22.42
C HIS A 300 23.92 -25.35 -23.17
N THR A 301 23.30 -26.43 -23.64
CA THR A 301 23.97 -27.46 -24.47
C THR A 301 23.26 -27.73 -25.81
N LEU A 302 22.43 -26.79 -26.30
CA LEU A 302 21.77 -26.88 -27.62
C LEU A 302 22.09 -25.68 -28.53
N SER A 303 23.16 -24.97 -28.23
CA SER A 303 23.70 -23.89 -29.07
C SER A 303 25.23 -23.94 -29.01
N ASP A 304 25.78 -24.99 -29.61
CA ASP A 304 27.13 -25.06 -30.20
C ASP A 304 27.07 -26.12 -31.32
#